data_AF-A0AA42TUA7-F1
#
_entry.id   AF-A0AA42TUA7-F1
#
_cell.length_a   1.000
_cell.length_b   1.000
_cell.length_c   1.000
_cell.angle_alpha   90.00
_cell.angle_beta   90.00
_cell.angle_gamma   90.00
#
_symmetry.space_group_name_H-M   'P 1'
#
loop_
_entity.id
_entity.type
_entity.pdbx_description
1 polymer ?
#
loop_
_entity_poly.entity_id
_entity_poly.type
_entity_poly.pdbx_seq_one_letter_code
_entity_poly.pdbx_strand_id
1 'polypeptide(L)'
;MRPSTLSISITIAISGFVLVSCTNEESHKLEARRAARRLLAFPEHAEFKDVKLGKNGDAVCGFVGFRQGELASYPGKKPFVYEVNTHTASLVEMLQDKDFKNFIEDRLENDDEVAKVKNLIKTCRGQALWETSCSPALNIKKHALCSYVEPPTLL
;
A
#
# COMPACT_ATOMS: atom_id res chain seq x y z
N MET A 1 -44.92 19.30 -55.52
CA MET A 1 -44.60 19.79 -54.15
C MET A 1 -44.01 18.62 -53.36
N ARG A 2 -42.70 18.68 -53.05
CA ARG A 2 -42.04 17.90 -51.98
C ARG A 2 -42.11 18.77 -50.71
N PRO A 3 -42.27 18.21 -49.50
CA PRO A 3 -41.14 17.62 -48.75
C PRO A 3 -41.64 16.45 -47.85
N SER A 4 -40.93 15.74 -46.99
CA SER A 4 -39.55 15.74 -46.48
C SER A 4 -39.32 14.36 -45.86
N THR A 5 -38.13 13.80 -46.10
CA THR A 5 -37.58 12.60 -45.46
C THR A 5 -37.42 12.75 -43.96
N LEU A 6 -37.76 11.70 -43.20
CA LEU A 6 -37.36 11.55 -41.79
C LEU A 6 -36.97 10.09 -41.54
N SER A 7 -35.71 9.77 -41.83
CA SER A 7 -35.08 8.52 -41.39
C SER A 7 -34.70 8.66 -39.92
N ILE A 8 -35.39 7.93 -39.05
CA ILE A 8 -35.04 7.80 -37.63
C ILE A 8 -34.06 6.63 -37.52
N SER A 9 -32.77 6.92 -37.66
CA SER A 9 -31.71 5.96 -37.33
C SER A 9 -31.48 5.98 -35.83
N ILE A 10 -32.00 4.96 -35.12
CA ILE A 10 -31.71 4.75 -33.70
C ILE A 10 -30.36 4.06 -33.60
N THR A 11 -29.29 4.84 -33.46
CA THR A 11 -27.97 4.34 -33.09
C THR A 11 -27.96 4.05 -31.60
N ILE A 12 -28.26 2.82 -31.17
CA ILE A 12 -28.07 2.40 -29.78
C ILE A 12 -26.56 2.23 -29.57
N ALA A 13 -25.93 3.27 -29.04
CA ALA A 13 -24.54 3.25 -28.65
C ALA A 13 -24.32 2.24 -27.51
N ILE A 14 -23.42 1.29 -27.75
CA ILE A 14 -22.95 0.29 -26.78
C ILE A 14 -22.18 1.04 -25.67
N SER A 15 -22.88 1.37 -24.59
CA SER A 15 -22.34 2.01 -23.39
C SER A 15 -22.42 1.03 -22.21
N GLY A 16 -21.67 -0.07 -22.28
CA GLY A 16 -21.73 -1.15 -21.27
C GLY A 16 -20.41 -1.52 -20.59
N PHE A 17 -19.25 -1.03 -21.05
CA PHE A 17 -17.95 -1.60 -20.66
C PHE A 17 -17.01 -0.68 -19.87
N VAL A 18 -17.49 0.43 -19.30
CA VAL A 18 -16.62 1.35 -18.52
C VAL A 18 -16.81 1.23 -16.99
N LEU A 19 -17.84 0.53 -16.52
CA LEU A 19 -18.17 0.51 -15.09
C LEU A 19 -17.40 -0.54 -14.26
N VAL A 20 -16.78 -1.55 -14.87
CA VAL A 20 -16.16 -2.66 -14.14
C VAL A 20 -14.73 -2.33 -13.66
N SER A 21 -13.99 -1.49 -14.38
CA SER A 21 -12.61 -1.16 -13.99
C SER A 21 -12.53 -0.13 -12.87
N CYS A 22 -13.47 0.82 -12.79
CA CYS A 22 -13.49 1.82 -11.72
C CYS A 22 -13.92 1.25 -10.36
N THR A 23 -14.79 0.23 -10.34
CA THR A 23 -15.22 -0.41 -9.08
C THR A 23 -14.07 -1.17 -8.42
N ASN A 24 -13.20 -1.79 -9.23
CA ASN A 24 -12.07 -2.55 -8.73
C ASN A 24 -11.01 -1.63 -8.08
N GLU A 25 -10.70 -0.50 -8.73
CA GLU A 25 -9.72 0.46 -8.19
C GLU A 25 -10.16 1.04 -6.83
N GLU A 26 -11.41 1.48 -6.71
CA GLU A 26 -11.92 2.01 -5.44
C GLU A 26 -12.03 0.92 -4.36
N SER A 27 -12.31 -0.34 -4.74
CA SER A 27 -12.26 -1.48 -3.82
C SER A 27 -10.85 -1.67 -3.26
N HIS A 28 -9.82 -1.70 -4.12
CA HIS A 28 -8.43 -1.84 -3.70
C HIS A 28 -7.98 -0.71 -2.78
N LYS A 29 -8.36 0.55 -3.08
CA LYS A 29 -8.07 1.69 -2.21
C LYS A 29 -8.76 1.56 -0.85
N LEU A 30 -10.00 1.07 -0.81
CA LEU A 30 -10.73 0.86 0.44
C LEU A 30 -10.07 -0.22 1.30
N GLU A 31 -9.69 -1.35 0.70
CA GLU A 31 -8.98 -2.43 1.38
C GLU A 31 -7.62 -1.97 1.89
N ALA A 32 -6.86 -1.25 1.07
CA ALA A 32 -5.57 -0.68 1.44
C ALA A 32 -5.69 0.24 2.66
N ARG A 33 -6.70 1.13 2.69
CA ARG A 33 -6.98 1.98 3.85
C ARG A 33 -7.30 1.16 5.10
N ARG A 34 -8.14 0.12 4.98
CA ARG A 34 -8.48 -0.75 6.11
C ARG A 34 -7.26 -1.50 6.65
N ALA A 35 -6.42 -2.03 5.76
CA ALA A 35 -5.22 -2.76 6.14
C ALA A 35 -4.18 -1.83 6.78
N ALA A 36 -3.89 -0.69 6.16
CA ALA A 36 -2.93 0.30 6.69
C ALA A 36 -3.39 0.92 8.02
N ARG A 37 -4.71 1.12 8.20
CA ARG A 37 -5.29 1.60 9.46
C ARG A 37 -4.92 0.71 10.66
N ARG A 38 -4.88 -0.62 10.46
CA ARG A 38 -4.55 -1.58 11.52
C ARG A 38 -3.07 -1.55 11.93
N LEU A 39 -2.22 -0.86 11.17
CA LEU A 39 -0.79 -0.69 11.47
C LEU A 39 -0.52 0.51 12.41
N LEU A 40 -1.54 1.33 12.69
CA LEU A 40 -1.40 2.52 13.54
C LEU A 40 -1.66 2.19 15.00
N ALA A 41 -1.02 2.94 15.91
CA ALA A 41 -1.29 2.86 17.34
C ALA A 41 -2.72 3.31 17.70
N PHE A 42 -3.29 4.26 16.94
CA PHE A 42 -4.67 4.76 17.09
C PHE A 42 -5.43 4.67 15.75
N PRO A 43 -5.95 3.48 15.41
CA PRO A 43 -6.59 3.19 14.12
C PRO A 43 -7.80 4.10 13.79
N GLU A 44 -8.59 4.45 14.80
CA GLU A 44 -9.80 5.28 14.70
C GLU A 44 -9.51 6.71 14.27
N HIS A 45 -8.30 7.20 14.51
CA HIS A 45 -7.84 8.54 14.15
C HIS A 45 -7.02 8.57 12.85
N ALA A 46 -7.09 7.50 12.05
CA ALA A 46 -6.32 7.37 10.81
C ALA A 46 -6.71 8.41 9.76
N GLU A 47 -5.73 9.19 9.33
CA GLU A 47 -5.82 10.14 8.22
C GLU A 47 -5.03 9.62 7.01
N PHE A 48 -5.69 9.54 5.87
CA PHE A 48 -5.06 9.08 4.62
C PHE A 48 -4.79 10.25 3.67
N LYS A 49 -3.74 10.15 2.86
CA LYS A 49 -3.41 11.11 1.81
C LYS A 49 -2.84 10.41 0.58
N ASP A 50 -3.13 10.94 -0.59
CA ASP A 50 -2.54 10.52 -1.88
C ASP A 50 -2.63 9.01 -2.13
N VAL A 51 -3.74 8.39 -1.72
CA VAL A 51 -4.00 6.95 -1.88
C VAL A 51 -4.35 6.67 -3.34
N LYS A 52 -3.48 5.95 -4.03
CA LYS A 52 -3.60 5.65 -5.46
C LYS A 52 -3.10 4.26 -5.79
N LEU A 53 -3.59 3.73 -6.89
CA LEU A 53 -3.08 2.50 -7.45
C LEU A 53 -1.63 2.71 -7.94
N GLY A 54 -0.79 1.69 -7.74
CA GLY A 54 0.58 1.63 -8.22
C GLY A 54 0.65 1.47 -9.74
N LYS A 55 1.85 1.58 -10.30
CA LYS A 55 2.10 1.60 -11.75
C LYS A 55 1.48 0.41 -12.50
N ASN A 56 1.47 -0.78 -11.89
CA ASN A 56 1.01 -2.01 -12.53
C ASN A 56 -0.33 -2.53 -11.98
N GLY A 57 -0.96 -1.83 -11.04
CA GLY A 57 -2.19 -2.32 -10.40
C GLY A 57 -2.00 -3.42 -9.34
N ASP A 58 -0.76 -3.82 -9.09
CA ASP A 58 -0.33 -4.83 -8.12
C ASP A 58 -0.22 -4.29 -6.69
N ALA A 59 -0.12 -2.97 -6.55
CA ALA A 59 -0.04 -2.29 -5.26
C ALA A 59 -0.96 -1.08 -5.16
N VAL A 60 -1.29 -0.68 -3.93
CA VAL A 60 -1.86 0.63 -3.59
C VAL A 60 -0.87 1.37 -2.71
N CYS A 61 -0.58 2.61 -3.08
CA CYS A 61 0.40 3.46 -2.43
C CYS A 61 -0.30 4.66 -1.81
N GLY A 62 0.17 5.12 -0.66
CA GLY A 62 -0.31 6.37 -0.08
C GLY A 62 0.44 6.76 1.18
N PHE A 63 -0.12 7.72 1.90
CA PHE A 63 0.39 8.15 3.19
C PHE A 63 -0.70 7.99 4.25
N VAL A 64 -0.31 7.53 5.42
CA VAL A 64 -1.18 7.33 6.57
C VAL A 64 -0.56 7.94 7.82
N GLY A 65 -1.35 8.68 8.58
CA GLY A 65 -0.96 9.19 9.90
C GLY A 65 -2.15 9.10 10.85
N PHE A 66 -1.98 9.54 12.09
CA PHE A 66 -3.07 9.69 13.04
C PHE A 66 -2.80 10.89 13.95
N ARG A 67 -3.85 11.48 14.50
CA ARG A 67 -3.74 12.48 15.57
C ARG A 67 -3.96 11.80 16.92
N GLN A 68 -3.13 12.12 17.89
CA GLN A 68 -3.26 11.56 19.24
C GLN A 68 -3.94 12.58 20.17
N GLY A 69 -5.21 12.33 20.48
CA GLY A 69 -5.99 13.09 21.48
C GLY A 69 -6.25 14.58 21.15
N GLU A 70 -6.92 15.28 22.06
CA GLU A 70 -7.21 16.72 21.96
C GLU A 70 -5.96 17.60 22.05
N LEU A 71 -4.87 17.08 22.64
CA LEU A 71 -3.58 17.77 22.79
C LEU A 71 -2.67 17.73 21.54
N ALA A 72 -3.20 17.27 20.40
CA ALA A 72 -2.67 17.53 19.06
C ALA A 72 -1.23 17.08 18.77
N SER A 73 -0.73 15.99 19.37
CA SER A 73 0.50 15.39 18.87
C SER A 73 0.21 14.70 17.54
N TYR A 74 0.80 15.23 16.46
CA TYR A 74 0.73 14.65 15.12
C TYR A 74 2.13 14.21 14.68
N PRO A 75 2.44 12.90 14.71
CA PRO A 75 3.75 12.38 14.34
C PRO A 75 4.02 12.49 12.82
N GLY A 76 3.10 13.05 12.05
CA GLY A 76 3.18 13.12 10.59
C GLY A 76 2.53 11.93 9.90
N LYS A 77 2.50 11.98 8.57
CA LYS A 77 2.05 10.86 7.75
C LYS A 77 3.26 10.03 7.34
N LYS A 78 3.17 8.72 7.51
CA LYS A 78 4.15 7.74 7.02
C LYS A 78 3.69 7.19 5.67
N PRO A 79 4.60 6.93 4.72
CA PRO A 79 4.22 6.22 3.52
C PRO A 79 3.80 4.79 3.87
N PHE A 80 2.80 4.28 3.17
CA PHE A 80 2.39 2.88 3.27
C PHE A 80 2.17 2.32 1.87
N VAL A 81 2.45 1.03 1.73
CA VAL A 81 2.15 0.27 0.53
C VAL A 81 1.28 -0.92 0.89
N TYR A 82 0.37 -1.26 0.00
CA TYR A 82 -0.52 -2.40 0.11
C TYR A 82 -0.36 -3.26 -1.13
N GLU A 83 0.00 -4.52 -0.95
CA GLU A 83 0.09 -5.51 -2.03
C GLU A 83 -1.27 -6.15 -2.26
N VAL A 84 -1.81 -6.00 -3.47
CA VAL A 84 -3.17 -6.44 -3.80
C VAL A 84 -3.30 -7.97 -3.71
N ASN A 85 -2.31 -8.70 -4.24
CA ASN A 85 -2.37 -10.16 -4.31
C ASN A 85 -2.31 -10.84 -2.94
N THR A 86 -1.55 -10.28 -2.01
CA THR A 86 -1.36 -10.85 -0.66
C THR A 86 -2.23 -10.18 0.39
N HIS A 87 -3.02 -9.18 0.00
CA HIS A 87 -3.79 -8.28 0.87
C HIS A 87 -3.00 -7.75 2.07
N THR A 88 -1.69 -7.52 1.89
CA THR A 88 -0.78 -7.14 2.98
C THR A 88 -0.40 -5.67 2.88
N ALA A 89 -0.65 -4.91 3.94
CA ALA A 89 -0.14 -3.55 4.09
C ALA A 89 1.17 -3.54 4.87
N SER A 90 2.06 -2.61 4.53
CA SER A 90 3.30 -2.32 5.24
C SER A 90 3.54 -0.81 5.30
N LEU A 91 4.03 -0.34 6.44
CA LEU A 91 4.58 1.01 6.55
C LEU A 91 5.97 1.02 5.89
N VAL A 92 6.26 2.05 5.12
CA VAL A 92 7.56 2.23 4.48
C VAL A 92 8.38 3.15 5.36
N GLU A 93 9.25 2.55 6.17
CA GLU A 93 10.07 3.24 7.15
C GLU A 93 11.54 3.14 6.77
N MET A 94 12.37 4.09 7.24
CA MET A 94 13.82 3.97 7.10
C MET A 94 14.34 2.98 8.14
N LEU A 95 14.92 1.88 7.67
CA LEU A 95 15.56 0.87 8.51
C LEU A 95 17.00 1.28 8.81
N GLN A 96 17.45 0.93 10.02
CA GLN A 96 18.82 1.11 10.51
C GLN A 96 19.46 -0.25 10.77
N ASP A 97 20.79 -0.32 10.77
CA ASP A 97 21.53 -1.56 11.08
C ASP A 97 21.07 -2.24 12.38
N LYS A 98 20.75 -1.43 13.41
CA LYS A 98 20.26 -1.92 14.71
C LYS A 98 18.96 -2.71 14.61
N ASP A 99 18.13 -2.45 13.59
CA ASP A 99 16.84 -3.12 13.41
C ASP A 99 17.02 -4.58 12.95
N PHE A 100 18.21 -4.92 12.44
CA PHE A 100 18.61 -6.26 12.03
C PHE A 100 19.36 -7.03 13.12
N LYS A 101 19.66 -6.40 14.27
CA LYS A 101 20.48 -7.00 15.33
C LYS A 101 19.93 -8.36 15.78
N ASN A 102 18.63 -8.47 16.00
CA ASN A 102 17.98 -9.72 16.44
C ASN A 102 17.91 -10.80 15.35
N PHE A 103 18.18 -10.45 14.09
CA PHE A 103 18.28 -11.43 13.01
C PHE A 103 19.71 -11.97 12.89
N ILE A 104 20.70 -11.14 13.16
CA ILE A 104 22.13 -11.50 13.10
C ILE A 104 22.56 -12.24 14.37
N GLU A 105 22.02 -11.82 15.51
CA GLU A 105 22.16 -12.55 16.77
C GLU A 105 21.11 -13.67 16.76
N ASP A 106 21.54 -14.92 16.57
CA ASP A 106 20.74 -16.17 16.38
C ASP A 106 19.64 -16.48 17.45
N ARG A 107 19.29 -15.52 18.32
CA ARG A 107 18.27 -15.65 19.36
C ARG A 107 16.90 -15.19 18.86
N LEU A 108 16.13 -16.14 18.37
CA LEU A 108 14.68 -16.04 18.26
C LEU A 108 14.04 -16.99 19.27
N GLU A 109 14.30 -16.74 20.55
CA GLU A 109 13.88 -17.64 21.64
C GLU A 109 12.49 -17.24 22.21
N ASN A 110 12.00 -16.02 21.90
CA ASN A 110 10.73 -15.48 22.40
C ASN A 110 9.77 -15.06 21.25
N ASP A 111 8.47 -15.26 21.44
CA ASP A 111 7.39 -14.84 20.54
C ASP A 111 7.46 -13.34 20.15
N ASP A 112 7.87 -12.48 21.08
CA ASP A 112 8.05 -11.04 20.81
C ASP A 112 9.17 -10.79 19.78
N GLU A 113 10.22 -11.60 19.79
CA GLU A 113 11.33 -11.50 18.84
C GLU A 113 10.90 -12.01 17.46
N VAL A 114 10.13 -13.10 17.42
CA VAL A 114 9.51 -13.60 16.20
C VAL A 114 8.60 -12.54 15.58
N ALA A 115 7.82 -11.82 16.39
CA ALA A 115 6.97 -10.73 15.92
C ALA A 115 7.79 -9.56 15.33
N LYS A 116 8.91 -9.21 15.97
CA LYS A 116 9.84 -8.17 15.46
C LYS A 116 10.46 -8.58 14.12
N VAL A 117 10.92 -9.82 13.98
CA VAL A 117 11.46 -10.32 12.70
C VAL A 117 10.40 -10.32 11.60
N LYS A 118 9.18 -10.78 11.91
CA LYS A 118 8.07 -10.72 10.94
C LYS A 118 7.78 -9.28 10.50
N ASN A 119 7.86 -8.32 11.43
CA ASN A 119 7.68 -6.91 11.09
C ASN A 119 8.83 -6.38 10.22
N LEU A 120 10.08 -6.74 10.53
CA LEU A 120 11.26 -6.37 9.74
C LEU A 120 11.16 -6.87 8.29
N ILE A 121 10.78 -8.14 8.11
CA ILE A 121 10.56 -8.74 6.77
C ILE A 121 9.48 -7.97 6.02
N LYS A 122 8.36 -7.62 6.68
CA LYS A 122 7.30 -6.82 6.07
C LYS A 122 7.78 -5.43 5.66
N THR A 123 8.54 -4.75 6.51
CA THR A 123 9.09 -3.42 6.19
C THR A 123 10.06 -3.47 5.01
N CYS A 124 10.95 -4.48 4.95
CA CYS A 124 11.84 -4.71 3.82
C CYS A 124 11.08 -4.91 2.50
N ARG A 125 10.04 -5.76 2.52
CA ARG A 125 9.15 -5.97 1.36
C ARG A 125 8.41 -4.70 0.98
N GLY A 126 7.94 -3.94 1.97
CA GLY A 126 7.26 -2.66 1.75
C GLY A 126 8.15 -1.63 1.05
N GLN A 127 9.42 -1.52 1.46
CA GLN A 127 10.40 -0.67 0.77
C GLN A 127 10.59 -1.09 -0.70
N ALA A 128 10.78 -2.38 -0.94
CA ALA A 128 10.97 -2.92 -2.29
C ALA A 128 9.73 -2.69 -3.18
N LEU A 129 8.54 -2.97 -2.65
CA LEU A 129 7.28 -2.80 -3.38
C LEU A 129 7.00 -1.32 -3.67
N TRP A 130 7.33 -0.41 -2.74
CA TRP A 130 7.22 1.02 -3.01
C TRP A 130 8.16 1.45 -4.15
N GLU A 131 9.42 1.02 -4.11
CA GLU A 131 10.42 1.37 -5.12
C GLU A 131 9.99 0.93 -6.53
N THR A 132 9.43 -0.27 -6.65
CA THR A 132 8.98 -0.81 -7.95
C THR A 132 7.66 -0.18 -8.41
N SER A 133 6.69 -0.03 -7.50
CA SER A 133 5.27 0.16 -7.86
C SER A 133 4.75 1.57 -7.61
N CYS A 134 5.40 2.35 -6.74
CA CYS A 134 4.85 3.61 -6.26
C CYS A 134 5.54 4.85 -6.88
N SER A 135 4.86 5.99 -6.74
CA SER A 135 5.34 7.32 -7.13
C SER A 135 4.75 8.36 -6.17
N PRO A 136 5.47 9.43 -5.80
CA PRO A 136 6.86 9.70 -6.15
C PRO A 136 7.82 8.69 -5.50
N ALA A 137 9.04 8.62 -6.03
CA ALA A 137 10.11 7.91 -5.35
C ALA A 137 10.34 8.56 -3.97
N LEU A 138 10.43 7.74 -2.94
CA LEU A 138 10.79 8.22 -1.61
C LEU A 138 12.31 8.29 -1.52
N ASN A 139 12.83 9.20 -0.68
CA ASN A 139 14.22 9.16 -0.26
C ASN A 139 14.43 8.11 0.84
N ILE A 140 13.90 6.90 0.61
CA ILE A 140 14.02 5.73 1.48
C ILE A 140 14.44 4.60 0.54
N LYS A 141 15.71 4.21 0.61
CA LYS A 141 16.24 3.09 -0.18
C LYS A 141 16.07 1.79 0.59
N LYS A 142 15.89 0.68 -0.13
CA LYS A 142 15.95 -0.65 0.47
C LYS A 142 17.25 -0.81 1.25
N HIS A 143 17.15 -1.21 2.52
CA HIS A 143 18.33 -1.45 3.33
C HIS A 143 19.11 -2.66 2.81
N ALA A 144 20.44 -2.61 2.79
CA ALA A 144 21.27 -3.69 2.25
C ALA A 144 21.00 -5.02 2.97
N LEU A 145 20.78 -4.98 4.29
CA LEU A 145 20.49 -6.18 5.08
C LEU A 145 19.14 -6.83 4.79
N CYS A 146 18.24 -6.17 4.05
CA CYS A 146 16.96 -6.75 3.67
C CYS A 146 17.10 -8.02 2.82
N SER A 147 18.20 -8.17 2.07
CA SER A 147 18.46 -9.37 1.27
C SER A 147 18.72 -10.63 2.11
N TYR A 148 19.03 -10.48 3.40
CA TYR A 148 19.33 -11.61 4.28
C TYR A 148 18.10 -12.06 5.09
N VAL A 149 17.11 -11.18 5.28
CA VAL A 149 15.91 -11.47 6.07
C VAL A 149 14.71 -11.91 5.23
N GLU A 150 14.67 -11.48 3.97
CA GLU A 150 13.64 -11.92 3.03
C GLU A 150 13.94 -13.38 2.64
N PRO A 151 12.96 -14.32 2.79
CA PRO A 151 13.14 -15.66 2.29
C PRO A 151 13.42 -15.60 0.77
N PRO A 152 14.32 -16.44 0.23
CA PRO A 152 14.57 -16.46 -1.20
C PRO A 152 13.24 -16.66 -1.93
N THR A 153 12.89 -15.71 -2.79
CA THR A 153 11.78 -15.86 -3.73
C THR A 153 12.13 -17.02 -4.64
N LEU A 154 11.58 -18.21 -4.36
CA LEU A 154 11.51 -19.29 -5.32
C LEU A 154 10.58 -18.80 -6.44
N LEU A 155 11.20 -18.36 -7.53
CA LEU A 155 10.53 -18.07 -8.81
C LEU A 155 9.96 -19.37 -9.40
#